data_AF-A0A971FTA9-F1
#
_entry.id   AF-A0A971FTA9-F1
#
_cell.length_a   1.000
_cell.length_b   1.000
_cell.length_c   1.000
_cell.angle_alpha   90.00
_cell.angle_beta   90.00
_cell.angle_gamma   90.00
#
_symmetry.space_group_name_H-M   'P 1'
#
loop_
_entity.id
_entity.type
_entity.pdbx_description
1 polymer ?
#
loop_
_entity_poly.entity_id
_entity_poly.type
_entity_poly.pdbx_seq_one_letter_code
_entity_poly.pdbx_strand_id
1 'polypeptide(L)'
;MKKLTFMMLLAAFFTLCFTSCSKDDDDSFAYPMEQLYGKWKAVEIKVDGKWYDVTKYPYTRFGMDITFYENGKFYGSGYLGNGSGTYTVSGKTITTYVSGKEYAVYTVNSLNGNEADLTLRMGSETLQMKAKKQY
;
A
#
# COMPACT_ATOMS: atom_id res chain seq x y z
N MET A 1 -56.61 -15.07 31.52
CA MET A 1 -55.60 -15.43 30.50
C MET A 1 -56.07 -14.93 29.14
N LYS A 2 -55.24 -14.14 28.44
CA LYS A 2 -55.37 -13.69 27.01
C LYS A 2 -56.54 -12.70 26.77
N LYS A 3 -56.43 -11.56 26.09
CA LYS A 3 -55.57 -11.11 24.97
C LYS A 3 -55.37 -9.58 24.97
N LEU A 4 -54.19 -9.18 24.48
CA LEU A 4 -53.76 -7.81 24.14
C LEU A 4 -54.55 -7.20 22.96
N THR A 5 -54.70 -5.87 22.96
CA THR A 5 -54.37 -4.88 21.89
C THR A 5 -54.90 -3.50 22.38
N PHE A 6 -54.31 -2.32 22.14
CA PHE A 6 -53.63 -1.78 20.97
C PHE A 6 -52.89 -0.51 21.43
N MET A 7 -51.56 -0.44 21.35
CA MET A 7 -50.82 0.81 21.51
C MET A 7 -49.85 0.95 20.35
N MET A 8 -50.22 1.89 19.49
CA MET A 8 -49.49 2.47 18.38
C MET A 8 -48.15 3.04 18.86
N LEU A 9 -47.04 2.64 18.24
CA LEU A 9 -45.98 3.59 17.91
C LEU A 9 -45.20 3.15 16.66
N LEU A 10 -45.16 4.09 15.74
CA LEU A 10 -44.59 4.07 14.41
C LEU A 10 -43.06 3.98 14.47
N ALA A 11 -42.48 2.89 13.98
CA ALA A 11 -41.04 2.81 13.67
C ALA A 11 -40.88 2.75 12.15
N ALA A 12 -40.56 3.89 11.56
CA ALA A 12 -40.26 4.02 10.14
C ALA A 12 -39.00 3.19 9.80
N PHE A 13 -39.19 2.10 9.05
CA PHE A 13 -38.12 1.39 8.38
C PHE A 13 -37.59 2.25 7.23
N PHE A 14 -36.46 2.94 7.45
CA PHE A 14 -35.62 3.41 6.35
C PHE A 14 -34.66 2.28 5.97
N THR A 15 -35.12 1.36 5.12
CA THR A 15 -34.23 0.54 4.30
C THR A 15 -33.68 1.42 3.19
N LEU A 16 -32.50 2.02 3.42
CA LEU A 16 -31.67 2.51 2.33
C LEU A 16 -31.08 1.28 1.63
N CYS A 17 -31.83 0.76 0.66
CA CYS A 17 -31.27 -0.10 -0.37
C CYS A 17 -30.30 0.76 -1.20
N PHE A 18 -29.00 0.73 -0.86
CA PHE A 18 -27.97 1.15 -1.80
C PHE A 18 -27.87 0.09 -2.90
N THR A 19 -28.77 0.14 -3.87
CA THR A 19 -28.53 -0.42 -5.20
C THR A 19 -27.72 0.62 -5.98
N SER A 20 -26.44 0.79 -5.65
CA SER A 20 -25.52 1.44 -6.58
C SER A 20 -24.77 0.35 -7.32
N CYS A 21 -25.39 -0.09 -8.41
CA CYS A 21 -24.68 -0.78 -9.47
C CYS A 21 -24.38 0.29 -10.53
N SER A 22 -23.15 0.81 -10.52
CA SER A 22 -22.51 1.31 -11.73
C SER A 22 -21.14 0.67 -11.79
N LYS A 23 -20.92 -0.13 -12.82
CA LYS A 23 -19.61 -0.64 -13.20
C LYS A 23 -18.82 0.55 -13.73
N ASP A 24 -18.00 1.14 -12.89
CA ASP A 24 -16.76 1.78 -13.30
C ASP A 24 -15.70 1.12 -12.42
N ASP A 25 -14.90 0.23 -13.00
CA ASP A 25 -13.77 -0.39 -12.30
C ASP A 25 -12.73 0.71 -12.05
N ASP A 26 -12.96 1.52 -11.03
CA ASP A 26 -12.02 2.52 -10.55
C ASP A 26 -10.80 1.76 -10.00
N ASP A 27 -9.78 1.61 -10.85
CA ASP A 27 -8.39 1.26 -10.56
C ASP A 27 -7.72 2.30 -9.63
N SER A 28 -8.46 2.79 -8.64
CA SER A 28 -8.02 3.76 -7.64
C SER A 28 -7.12 3.09 -6.61
N PHE A 29 -6.15 3.85 -6.12
CA PHE A 29 -5.28 3.40 -5.04
C PHE A 29 -6.08 3.33 -3.73
N ALA A 30 -5.84 2.29 -2.92
CA ALA A 30 -6.58 2.00 -1.69
C ALA A 30 -6.29 3.00 -0.55
N TYR A 31 -5.38 3.95 -0.77
CA TYR A 31 -4.96 4.97 0.19
C TYR A 31 -4.96 6.35 -0.48
N PRO A 32 -5.06 7.46 0.28
CA PRO A 32 -4.87 8.79 -0.28
C PRO A 32 -3.50 8.91 -0.93
N MET A 33 -3.43 9.42 -2.15
CA MET A 33 -2.19 9.51 -2.93
C MET A 33 -1.12 10.35 -2.22
N GLU A 34 -1.53 11.35 -1.46
CA GLU A 34 -0.67 12.24 -0.67
C GLU A 34 0.11 11.47 0.40
N GLN A 35 -0.42 10.34 0.88
CA GLN A 35 0.31 9.47 1.80
C GLN A 35 1.45 8.75 1.10
N LEU A 36 1.29 8.38 -0.18
CA LEU A 36 2.30 7.67 -0.96
C LEU A 36 3.50 8.56 -1.31
N TYR A 37 3.23 9.80 -1.76
CA TYR A 37 4.27 10.70 -2.27
C TYR A 37 5.35 11.00 -1.23
N GLY A 38 6.60 11.11 -1.66
CA GLY A 38 7.73 11.36 -0.77
C GLY A 38 8.71 10.18 -0.70
N LYS A 39 9.70 10.29 0.18
CA LYS A 39 10.78 9.30 0.29
C LYS A 39 10.49 8.27 1.37
N TRP A 40 10.52 7.01 1.00
CA TRP A 40 10.37 5.86 1.88
C TRP A 40 11.70 5.12 2.02
N LYS A 41 12.07 4.83 3.26
CA LYS A 41 13.28 4.09 3.62
C LYS A 41 12.93 2.76 4.24
N ALA A 42 13.47 1.66 3.73
CA ALA A 42 13.33 0.36 4.38
C ALA A 42 14.03 0.38 5.74
N VAL A 43 13.32 -0.13 6.77
CA VAL A 43 13.85 -0.23 8.14
C VAL A 43 13.97 -1.67 8.61
N GLU A 44 13.07 -2.54 8.17
CA GLU A 44 13.13 -3.97 8.45
C GLU A 44 12.80 -4.78 7.19
N ILE A 45 13.46 -5.93 7.02
CA ILE A 45 13.11 -6.92 6.00
C ILE A 45 12.91 -8.29 6.65
N LYS A 46 12.09 -9.14 6.05
CA LYS A 46 11.85 -10.48 6.54
C LYS A 46 12.51 -11.53 5.66
N VAL A 47 13.37 -12.35 6.26
CA VAL A 47 14.07 -13.46 5.60
C VAL A 47 13.88 -14.72 6.46
N ASP A 48 13.48 -15.83 5.84
CA ASP A 48 13.23 -17.11 6.51
C ASP A 48 12.34 -16.99 7.77
N GLY A 49 11.29 -16.18 7.67
CA GLY A 49 10.33 -15.96 8.75
C GLY A 49 10.77 -14.94 9.81
N LYS A 50 12.03 -14.48 9.80
CA LYS A 50 12.59 -13.58 10.81
C LYS A 50 12.79 -12.16 10.26
N TRP A 51 12.50 -11.16 11.10
CA TRP A 51 12.74 -9.76 10.80
C TRP A 51 14.17 -9.35 11.13
N TYR A 52 14.75 -8.55 10.24
CA TYR A 52 16.10 -7.99 10.37
C TYR A 52 16.05 -6.48 10.18
N ASP A 53 16.60 -5.74 11.14
CA ASP A 53 16.73 -4.29 11.09
C ASP A 53 17.86 -3.90 10.13
N VAL A 54 17.49 -3.40 8.95
CA VAL A 54 18.44 -3.01 7.89
C VAL A 54 19.04 -1.62 8.10
N THR A 55 18.74 -0.97 9.23
CA THR A 55 19.39 0.28 9.63
C THR A 55 20.62 0.05 10.51
N LYS A 56 20.88 -1.21 10.93
CA LYS A 56 21.96 -1.59 11.84
C LYS A 56 22.94 -2.58 11.22
N TYR A 57 24.22 -2.49 11.60
CA TYR A 57 25.25 -3.46 11.20
C TYR A 57 24.89 -4.87 11.73
N PRO A 58 25.10 -5.95 10.95
CA PRO A 58 25.72 -6.02 9.63
C PRO A 58 24.75 -5.85 8.44
N TYR A 59 23.48 -5.51 8.70
CA TYR A 59 22.41 -5.52 7.69
C TYR A 59 22.26 -4.21 6.92
N THR A 60 23.03 -3.16 7.25
CA THR A 60 23.00 -1.87 6.53
C THR A 60 23.27 -1.98 5.03
N ARG A 61 23.98 -3.03 4.58
CA ARG A 61 24.18 -3.33 3.16
C ARG A 61 22.89 -3.62 2.39
N PHE A 62 21.81 -3.97 3.08
CA PHE A 62 20.48 -4.21 2.51
C PHE A 62 19.58 -2.98 2.55
N GLY A 63 20.10 -1.83 3.01
CA GLY A 63 19.38 -0.57 3.01
C GLY A 63 18.93 -0.18 1.59
N MET A 64 17.68 0.22 1.47
CA MET A 64 17.09 0.67 0.22
C MET A 64 16.06 1.77 0.48
N ASP A 65 15.98 2.70 -0.45
CA ASP A 65 15.03 3.81 -0.43
C ASP A 65 14.31 3.92 -1.78
N ILE A 66 13.10 4.44 -1.76
CA ILE A 66 12.35 4.84 -2.96
C ILE A 66 11.62 6.16 -2.70
N THR A 67 11.68 7.08 -3.66
CA THR A 67 10.91 8.32 -3.66
C THR A 67 9.82 8.23 -4.71
N PHE A 68 8.56 8.43 -4.32
CA PHE A 68 7.42 8.55 -5.24
C PHE A 68 7.08 10.02 -5.45
N TYR A 69 7.08 10.47 -6.70
CA TYR A 69 6.73 11.84 -7.08
C TYR A 69 5.28 11.92 -7.57
N GLU A 70 4.63 13.06 -7.36
CA GLU A 70 3.24 13.32 -7.78
C GLU A 70 2.99 13.12 -9.28
N ASN A 71 4.01 13.34 -10.10
CA ASN A 71 3.94 13.22 -11.55
C ASN A 71 4.11 11.78 -12.08
N GLY A 72 3.92 10.76 -11.24
CA GLY A 72 4.02 9.35 -11.63
C GLY A 72 5.45 8.84 -11.86
N LYS A 73 6.47 9.59 -11.43
CA LYS A 73 7.88 9.16 -11.46
C LYS A 73 8.35 8.63 -10.12
N PHE A 74 9.37 7.77 -10.13
CA PHE A 74 10.07 7.39 -8.91
C PHE A 74 11.59 7.50 -9.06
N TYR A 75 12.28 7.57 -7.93
CA TYR A 75 13.72 7.36 -7.84
C TYR A 75 14.02 6.34 -6.75
N GLY A 76 14.73 5.27 -7.09
CA GLY A 76 15.19 4.24 -6.17
C GLY A 76 16.70 4.35 -5.91
N SER A 77 17.13 3.97 -4.71
CA SER A 77 18.55 3.85 -4.37
C SER A 77 18.83 2.77 -3.33
N GLY A 78 20.04 2.22 -3.35
CA GLY A 78 20.52 1.24 -2.36
C GLY A 78 20.56 -0.18 -2.90
N TYR A 79 20.13 -1.15 -2.10
CA TYR A 79 20.28 -2.58 -2.40
C TYR A 79 19.67 -3.02 -3.75
N LEU A 80 18.58 -2.39 -4.17
CA LEU A 80 17.92 -2.64 -5.46
C LEU A 80 18.53 -1.84 -6.62
N GLY A 81 19.71 -1.26 -6.45
CA GLY A 81 20.34 -0.38 -7.41
C GLY A 81 19.84 1.07 -7.32
N ASN A 82 20.49 1.93 -8.11
CA ASN A 82 20.19 3.36 -8.20
C ASN A 82 19.60 3.65 -9.57
N GLY A 83 18.44 4.31 -9.62
CA GLY A 83 17.78 4.59 -10.88
C GLY A 83 16.46 5.31 -10.73
N SER A 84 15.93 5.74 -11.87
CA SER A 84 14.61 6.39 -11.95
C SER A 84 13.73 5.67 -12.95
N GLY A 85 12.43 5.89 -12.81
CA GLY A 85 11.44 5.31 -13.69
C GLY A 85 10.06 5.93 -13.46
N THR A 86 9.04 5.21 -13.90
CA THR A 86 7.63 5.57 -13.68
C THR A 86 6.95 4.56 -12.79
N TYR A 87 5.81 4.92 -12.24
CA TYR A 87 4.97 3.98 -11.49
C TYR A 87 3.49 4.18 -11.82
N THR A 88 2.72 3.11 -11.62
CA THR A 88 1.25 3.12 -11.62
C THR A 88 0.75 2.54 -10.32
N VAL A 89 -0.48 2.87 -9.96
CA VAL A 89 -1.15 2.36 -8.77
C VAL A 89 -2.51 1.76 -9.16
N SER A 90 -2.92 0.68 -8.49
CA SER A 90 -4.28 0.14 -8.55
C SER A 90 -4.53 -0.71 -7.30
N GLY A 91 -5.63 -0.44 -6.60
CA GLY A 91 -5.93 -1.06 -5.31
C GLY A 91 -4.78 -0.88 -4.33
N LYS A 92 -4.21 -1.97 -3.83
CA LYS A 92 -3.06 -1.94 -2.89
C LYS A 92 -1.70 -2.00 -3.59
N THR A 93 -1.67 -1.98 -4.91
CA THR A 93 -0.48 -2.30 -5.69
C THR A 93 0.14 -1.04 -6.27
N ILE A 94 1.45 -0.93 -6.15
CA ILE A 94 2.29 0.06 -6.83
C ILE A 94 3.23 -0.71 -7.75
N THR A 95 3.08 -0.52 -9.05
CA THR A 95 3.93 -1.17 -10.07
C THR A 95 4.93 -0.13 -10.58
N THR A 96 6.22 -0.44 -10.48
CA THR A 96 7.30 0.41 -10.98
C THR A 96 7.83 -0.09 -12.32
N TYR A 97 8.26 0.84 -13.16
CA TYR A 97 8.76 0.56 -14.50
C TYR A 97 10.07 1.27 -14.76
N VAL A 98 11.04 0.55 -15.32
CA VAL A 98 12.31 1.10 -15.82
C VAL A 98 12.34 0.88 -17.33
N SER A 99 12.52 1.97 -18.09
CA SER A 99 12.48 1.94 -19.56
C SER A 99 11.20 1.29 -20.12
N GLY A 100 10.06 1.52 -19.45
CA GLY A 100 8.74 0.99 -19.84
C GLY A 100 8.50 -0.49 -19.52
N LYS A 101 9.44 -1.18 -18.87
CA LYS A 101 9.29 -2.57 -18.43
C LYS A 101 9.06 -2.65 -16.93
N GLU A 102 8.16 -3.53 -16.49
CA GLU A 102 7.94 -3.81 -15.06
C GLU A 102 9.29 -4.12 -14.40
N TYR A 103 9.57 -3.44 -13.30
CA TYR A 103 10.79 -3.61 -12.53
C TYR A 103 10.50 -4.29 -11.18
N ALA A 104 9.70 -3.63 -10.36
CA ALA A 104 9.32 -4.09 -9.04
C ALA A 104 7.87 -3.74 -8.75
N VAL A 105 7.19 -4.62 -8.02
CA VAL A 105 5.80 -4.43 -7.60
C VAL A 105 5.71 -4.44 -6.09
N TYR A 106 5.14 -3.38 -5.52
CA TYR A 106 4.90 -3.26 -4.09
C TYR A 106 3.42 -3.50 -3.82
N THR A 107 3.10 -4.47 -2.98
CA THR A 107 1.77 -4.61 -2.39
C THR A 107 1.79 -3.97 -1.01
N VAL A 108 0.95 -2.95 -0.82
CA VAL A 108 0.80 -2.23 0.44
C VAL A 108 -0.10 -3.03 1.38
N ASN A 109 0.49 -3.72 2.35
CA ASN A 109 -0.25 -4.48 3.36
C ASN A 109 -0.91 -3.52 4.36
N SER A 110 -0.16 -2.48 4.77
CA SER A 110 -0.67 -1.35 5.56
C SER A 110 0.13 -0.07 5.28
N LEU A 111 -0.54 1.09 5.39
CA LEU A 111 0.06 2.42 5.27
C LEU A 111 -0.62 3.34 6.29
N ASN A 112 0.14 3.78 7.29
CA ASN A 112 -0.36 4.57 8.41
C ASN A 112 0.61 5.73 8.70
N GLY A 113 0.27 6.93 8.22
CA GLY A 113 1.13 8.11 8.36
C GLY A 113 2.50 7.88 7.73
N ASN A 114 3.53 7.78 8.58
CA ASN A 114 4.92 7.61 8.14
C ASN A 114 5.42 6.15 8.19
N GLU A 115 4.55 5.18 8.41
CA GLU A 115 4.90 3.76 8.49
C GLU A 115 4.15 2.94 7.44
N ALA A 116 4.87 2.03 6.78
CA ALA A 116 4.31 1.12 5.79
C ALA A 116 4.79 -0.31 6.03
N ASP A 117 3.88 -1.27 5.84
CA ASP A 117 4.17 -2.70 5.71
C ASP A 117 3.90 -3.10 4.26
N LEU A 118 4.91 -3.67 3.61
CA LEU A 118 4.93 -3.90 2.17
C LEU A 118 5.35 -5.35 1.88
N THR A 119 4.79 -5.90 0.80
CA THR A 119 5.37 -7.05 0.10
C THR A 119 5.94 -6.57 -1.23
N LEU A 120 7.26 -6.65 -1.38
CA LEU A 120 7.95 -6.38 -2.63
C LEU A 120 8.01 -7.66 -3.46
N ARG A 121 7.66 -7.58 -4.74
CA ARG A 121 7.86 -8.63 -5.75
C ARG A 121 8.83 -8.14 -6.82
N MET A 122 9.83 -8.96 -7.14
CA MET A 122 10.72 -8.77 -8.28
C MET A 122 10.83 -10.08 -9.03
N GLY A 123 10.33 -10.12 -10.28
CA GLY A 123 10.15 -11.37 -11.00
C GLY A 123 9.24 -12.33 -10.22
N SER A 124 9.75 -13.53 -9.91
CA SER A 124 9.07 -14.56 -9.11
C SER A 124 9.38 -14.50 -7.62
N GLU A 125 10.32 -13.64 -7.19
CA GLU A 125 10.73 -13.54 -5.79
C GLU A 125 9.91 -12.49 -5.05
N THR A 126 9.66 -12.74 -3.76
CA THR A 126 8.96 -11.81 -2.88
C THR A 126 9.73 -11.58 -1.59
N LEU A 127 9.69 -10.35 -1.08
CA LEU A 127 10.29 -9.93 0.19
C LEU A 127 9.28 -9.10 0.98
N GLN A 128 9.05 -9.45 2.25
CA GLN A 128 8.29 -8.58 3.15
C GLN A 128 9.22 -7.53 3.76
N MET A 129 8.76 -6.28 3.84
CA MET A 129 9.53 -5.19 4.42
C MET A 129 8.64 -4.20 5.17
N LYS A 130 9.24 -3.51 6.13
CA LYS A 130 8.67 -2.30 6.73
C LYS A 130 9.48 -1.10 6.29
N ALA A 131 8.79 -0.01 5.99
CA ALA A 131 9.40 1.23 5.56
C ALA A 131 8.90 2.41 6.40
N LYS A 132 9.74 3.45 6.48
CA LYS A 132 9.41 4.73 7.10
C LYS A 132 9.54 5.88 6.12
N LYS A 133 8.53 6.75 6.09
CA LYS A 133 8.54 7.99 5.32
C LYS A 133 9.53 8.98 5.93
N GLN A 134 10.29 9.66 5.09
CA GLN A 134 11.32 10.61 5.47
C GLN A 134 10.87 12.06 5.25
N TYR A 135 10.10 12.30 4.19
CA TYR A 135 9.43 13.54 3.83
C TYR A 135 8.34 13.21 2.82
#